data_AF-A0A7S4MY41-F1
#
_entry.id   AF-A0A7S4MY41-F1
#
_cell.length_a   1.000
_cell.length_b   1.000
_cell.length_c   1.000
_cell.angle_alpha   90.00
_cell.angle_beta   90.00
_cell.angle_gamma   90.00
#
_symmetry.space_group_name_H-M   'P 1'
#
loop_
_entity.id
_entity.type
_entity.pdbx_description
1 polymer ?
#
loop_
_entity_poly.entity_id
_entity_poly.type
_entity_poly.pdbx_seq_one_letter_code
_entity_poly.pdbx_strand_id
1 'polypeptide(L)'
;TPPYGGAAKEGGDDDGDCIAEISLNGQQWTWSCKHFTYIADPEVEALDPPSGPIEGGAPLKLTGSGFRAAESLAVRFTRTELDINAACPESLTVEGTFADDGSVACETPVFEGADSPFDTNVQLTVDGQIFSPVTEATVFKFEAGGGKKKK
;
A
#
# COMPACT_ATOMS: atom_id res chain seq x y z
N THR A 1 10.31 -14.58 -63.51
CA THR A 1 9.18 -14.18 -62.65
C THR A 1 8.17 -15.32 -62.66
N PRO A 2 7.78 -15.89 -61.50
CA PRO A 2 7.10 -15.18 -60.41
C PRO A 2 7.94 -15.04 -59.13
N PRO A 3 7.50 -14.21 -58.17
CA PRO A 3 8.35 -13.51 -57.23
C PRO A 3 8.13 -13.89 -55.75
N TYR A 4 9.04 -13.38 -54.91
CA TYR A 4 9.10 -13.43 -53.44
C TYR A 4 9.62 -14.73 -52.81
N GLY A 5 10.91 -15.00 -53.08
CA GLY A 5 11.78 -15.67 -52.13
C GLY A 5 12.24 -14.72 -51.02
N GLY A 6 12.56 -15.27 -49.85
CA GLY A 6 13.21 -14.50 -48.78
C GLY A 6 13.24 -15.18 -47.41
N ALA A 7 13.87 -16.36 -47.33
CA ALA A 7 14.51 -16.96 -46.16
C ALA A 7 13.78 -16.94 -44.80
N ALA A 8 13.30 -18.13 -44.39
CA ALA A 8 13.22 -18.50 -42.98
C ALA A 8 14.65 -18.44 -42.40
N LYS A 9 14.89 -17.56 -41.43
CA LYS A 9 15.99 -17.75 -40.48
C LYS A 9 15.42 -18.54 -39.31
N GLU A 10 15.73 -19.84 -39.29
CA GLU A 10 15.86 -20.58 -38.04
C GLU A 10 17.04 -19.99 -37.27
N GLY A 11 16.84 -19.70 -35.99
CA GLY A 11 17.92 -19.31 -35.10
C GLY A 11 17.43 -18.69 -33.80
N GLY A 12 17.38 -19.52 -32.75
CA GLY A 12 17.54 -19.08 -31.36
C GLY A 12 16.41 -19.49 -30.43
N ASP A 13 16.41 -20.76 -30.00
CA ASP A 13 15.94 -21.13 -28.67
C ASP A 13 16.86 -20.46 -27.63
N ASP A 14 16.42 -19.36 -27.01
CA ASP A 14 16.98 -18.85 -25.74
C ASP A 14 15.83 -18.18 -24.94
N ASP A 15 15.27 -18.98 -24.03
CA ASP A 15 14.81 -18.66 -22.66
C ASP A 15 13.68 -17.65 -22.41
N GLY A 16 12.47 -18.20 -22.14
CA GLY A 16 11.74 -17.90 -20.90
C GLY A 16 10.63 -16.83 -20.93
N ASP A 17 9.39 -17.30 -20.79
CA ASP A 17 8.22 -16.62 -20.20
C ASP A 17 7.80 -15.23 -20.76
N CYS A 18 7.00 -15.23 -21.85
CA CYS A 18 6.29 -14.04 -22.31
C CYS A 18 4.93 -13.92 -21.60
N ILE A 19 4.83 -13.05 -20.60
CA ILE A 19 3.61 -12.77 -19.85
C ILE A 19 2.92 -11.51 -20.41
N ALA A 20 1.70 -11.70 -20.92
CA ALA A 20 0.76 -10.75 -21.52
C ALA A 20 1.11 -10.09 -22.88
N GLU A 21 0.19 -10.30 -23.84
CA GLU A 21 0.21 -9.70 -25.17
C GLU A 21 -1.02 -8.79 -25.35
N ILE A 22 -0.83 -7.59 -25.91
CA ILE A 22 -1.92 -6.63 -26.19
C ILE A 22 -1.95 -6.37 -27.69
N SER A 23 -3.12 -6.53 -28.32
CA SER A 23 -3.34 -6.12 -29.71
C SER A 23 -4.56 -5.22 -29.83
N LEU A 24 -4.43 -4.16 -30.64
CA LEU A 24 -5.53 -3.22 -30.91
C LEU A 24 -6.49 -3.74 -31.99
N ASN A 25 -6.11 -4.78 -32.74
CA ASN A 25 -6.91 -5.36 -33.83
C ASN A 25 -6.49 -6.78 -34.29
N GLY A 26 -5.65 -7.49 -33.52
CA GLY A 26 -5.18 -8.84 -33.85
C GLY A 26 -4.07 -8.93 -34.91
N GLN A 27 -3.57 -7.79 -35.42
CA GLN A 27 -2.57 -7.76 -36.51
C GLN A 27 -1.27 -7.04 -36.17
N GLN A 28 -1.27 -6.19 -35.13
CA GLN A 28 -0.05 -5.62 -34.57
C GLN A 28 0.14 -6.13 -33.15
N TRP A 29 1.32 -6.68 -32.91
CA TRP A 29 1.76 -7.26 -31.64
C TRP A 29 3.00 -6.50 -31.20
N THR A 30 3.05 -6.06 -29.95
CA THR A 30 4.26 -5.43 -29.40
C THR A 30 5.20 -6.52 -28.87
N TRP A 31 6.44 -6.59 -29.38
CA TRP A 31 7.50 -7.48 -28.86
C TRP A 31 8.16 -6.93 -27.60
N SER A 32 7.36 -6.54 -26.61
CA SER A 32 7.87 -6.03 -25.34
C SER A 32 7.71 -7.12 -24.29
N CYS A 33 8.78 -7.87 -23.99
CA CYS A 33 8.81 -8.76 -22.83
C CYS A 33 8.74 -7.89 -21.56
N LYS A 34 7.54 -7.65 -21.06
CA LYS A 34 7.31 -7.02 -19.77
C LYS A 34 7.03 -8.15 -18.79
N HIS A 35 7.93 -8.36 -17.83
CA HIS A 35 7.64 -9.28 -16.74
C HIS A 35 6.52 -8.68 -15.86
N PHE A 36 5.38 -9.37 -15.80
CA PHE A 36 4.34 -9.16 -14.80
C PHE A 36 4.68 -9.97 -13.56
N THR A 37 5.11 -9.28 -12.51
CA THR A 37 5.23 -9.92 -11.20
C THR A 37 3.89 -9.80 -10.50
N TYR A 38 3.30 -10.93 -10.10
CA TYR A 38 2.15 -10.89 -9.21
C TYR A 38 2.60 -10.38 -7.85
N ILE A 39 1.93 -9.33 -7.42
CA ILE A 39 2.10 -8.71 -6.12
C ILE A 39 0.98 -9.28 -5.25
N ALA A 40 1.36 -9.97 -4.17
CA ALA A 40 0.40 -10.34 -3.14
C ALA A 40 -0.12 -9.07 -2.46
N ASP A 41 -1.41 -9.06 -2.16
CA ASP A 41 -2.04 -7.97 -1.43
C ASP A 41 -1.49 -7.91 0.01
N PRO A 42 -1.22 -6.71 0.55
CA PRO A 42 -0.73 -6.58 1.91
C PRO A 42 -1.85 -6.91 2.92
N GLU A 43 -1.50 -7.63 3.99
CA GLU A 43 -2.39 -7.91 5.11
C GLU A 43 -1.77 -7.39 6.41
N VAL A 44 -2.51 -6.57 7.16
CA VAL A 44 -2.07 -6.05 8.45
C VAL A 44 -2.79 -6.81 9.56
N GLU A 45 -2.02 -7.46 10.41
CA GLU A 45 -2.53 -8.32 11.50
C GLU A 45 -2.56 -7.60 12.85
N ALA A 46 -1.61 -6.68 13.11
CA ALA A 46 -1.57 -5.95 14.37
C ALA A 46 -0.87 -4.59 14.26
N LEU A 47 -1.22 -3.72 15.22
CA LEU A 47 -0.70 -2.38 15.43
C LEU A 47 -0.03 -2.28 16.81
N ASP A 48 1.20 -1.77 16.87
CA ASP A 48 1.92 -1.52 18.12
C ASP A 48 2.57 -0.13 18.14
N PRO A 49 2.15 0.78 19.04
CA PRO A 49 1.00 0.67 19.94
C PRO A 49 -0.35 0.78 19.20
N PRO A 50 -1.47 0.24 19.74
CA PRO A 50 -2.80 0.36 19.14
C PRO A 50 -3.49 1.71 19.45
N SER A 51 -2.83 2.60 20.19
CA SER A 51 -3.34 3.92 20.53
C SER A 51 -2.23 4.95 20.73
N GLY A 52 -2.60 6.23 20.60
CA GLY A 52 -1.66 7.34 20.70
C GLY A 52 -2.34 8.68 20.93
N PRO A 53 -1.56 9.76 21.03
CA PRO A 53 -2.08 11.09 21.28
C PRO A 53 -2.87 11.61 20.08
N ILE A 54 -3.96 12.33 20.36
CA ILE A 54 -4.77 13.05 19.37
C ILE A 54 -3.96 14.02 18.51
N GLU A 55 -2.84 14.53 19.04
CA GLU A 55 -1.91 15.43 18.35
C GLU A 55 -1.18 14.76 17.17
N GLY A 56 -1.19 13.42 17.07
CA GLY A 56 -0.44 12.69 16.04
C GLY A 56 1.06 12.62 16.33
N GLY A 57 1.86 12.24 15.32
CA GLY A 57 3.32 12.17 15.37
C GLY A 57 3.89 11.08 16.27
N ALA A 58 3.10 10.09 16.66
CA ALA A 58 3.59 8.96 17.46
C ALA A 58 4.14 7.86 16.55
N PRO A 59 5.26 7.20 16.91
CA PRO A 59 5.75 6.06 16.15
C PRO A 59 4.77 4.89 16.27
N LEU A 60 4.44 4.28 15.13
CA LEU A 60 3.56 3.14 15.00
C LEU A 60 4.27 2.05 14.21
N LYS A 61 4.17 0.81 14.70
CA LYS A 61 4.63 -0.39 14.01
C LYS A 61 3.41 -1.22 13.56
N LEU A 62 3.40 -1.58 12.30
CA LEU A 62 2.44 -2.50 11.69
C LEU A 62 3.12 -3.84 11.50
N THR A 63 2.47 -4.92 11.91
CA THR A 63 2.92 -6.30 11.63
C THR A 63 1.91 -7.04 10.78
N GLY A 64 2.38 -7.86 9.86
CA GLY A 64 1.52 -8.62 8.96
C GLY A 64 2.30 -9.34 7.87
N SER A 65 1.72 -9.43 6.68
CA SER A 65 2.30 -10.16 5.54
C SER A 65 2.08 -9.45 4.20
N GLY A 66 2.82 -9.88 3.18
CA GLY A 66 2.78 -9.25 1.85
C GLY A 66 3.46 -7.88 1.79
N PHE A 67 4.23 -7.52 2.83
CA PHE A 67 4.94 -6.25 2.89
C PHE A 67 6.19 -6.32 2.02
N ARG A 68 6.51 -5.21 1.37
CA ARG A 68 7.74 -5.07 0.59
C ARG A 68 8.21 -3.62 0.58
N ALA A 69 9.50 -3.44 0.30
CA ALA A 69 10.02 -2.13 -0.05
C ALA A 69 9.43 -1.67 -1.38
N ALA A 70 8.73 -0.53 -1.36
CA ALA A 70 8.17 0.11 -2.53
C ALA A 70 8.19 1.63 -2.33
N GLU A 71 8.34 2.39 -3.42
CA GLU A 71 8.27 3.86 -3.37
C GLU A 71 6.87 4.38 -3.02
N SER A 72 5.84 3.56 -3.28
CA SER A 72 4.44 3.88 -2.96
C SER A 72 3.98 3.25 -1.64
N LEU A 73 4.92 2.85 -0.78
CA LEU A 73 4.60 2.29 0.53
C LEU A 73 4.00 3.37 1.43
N ALA A 74 2.70 3.26 1.70
CA ALA A 74 1.99 4.28 2.45
C ALA A 74 0.96 3.65 3.40
N VAL A 75 0.67 4.35 4.49
CA VAL A 75 -0.31 3.96 5.50
C VAL A 75 -1.41 4.99 5.52
N ARG A 76 -2.65 4.55 5.29
CA ARG A 76 -3.84 5.39 5.35
C ARG A 76 -4.56 5.19 6.67
N PHE A 77 -4.91 6.30 7.30
CA PHE A 77 -5.73 6.39 8.50
C PHE A 77 -7.07 7.00 8.11
N THR A 78 -8.14 6.24 8.22
CA THR A 78 -9.50 6.70 7.91
C THR A 78 -10.34 6.70 9.18
N ARG A 79 -10.99 7.81 9.51
CA ARG A 79 -11.88 7.89 10.68
C ARG A 79 -13.02 6.89 10.56
N THR A 80 -13.34 6.22 11.66
CA THR A 80 -14.50 5.30 11.72
C THR A 80 -15.81 6.07 11.82
N GLU A 81 -15.78 7.22 12.49
CA GLU A 81 -16.92 8.13 12.64
C GLU A 81 -16.80 9.29 11.66
N LEU A 82 -17.82 9.43 10.81
CA LEU A 82 -17.94 10.54 9.87
C LEU A 82 -18.84 11.62 10.48
N ASP A 83 -18.27 12.77 10.77
CA ASP A 83 -19.02 13.99 11.02
C ASP A 83 -18.88 14.90 9.79
N ILE A 84 -19.97 15.08 9.05
CA ILE A 84 -20.01 15.88 7.81
C ILE A 84 -19.75 17.38 8.05
N ASN A 85 -19.82 17.83 9.31
CA ASN A 85 -19.53 19.20 9.70
C ASN A 85 -18.17 19.34 10.40
N ALA A 86 -17.42 18.24 10.56
CA ALA A 86 -16.10 18.31 11.17
C ALA A 86 -15.15 19.11 10.28
N ALA A 87 -14.39 20.00 10.92
CA ALA A 87 -13.35 20.78 10.26
C ALA A 87 -12.10 19.94 9.94
N CYS A 88 -11.94 18.78 10.57
CA CYS A 88 -10.83 17.86 10.38
C CYS A 88 -11.08 16.90 9.19
N PRO A 89 -10.02 16.45 8.51
CA PRO A 89 -10.14 15.55 7.36
C PRO A 89 -10.64 14.15 7.78
N GLU A 90 -11.37 13.48 6.88
CA GLU A 90 -11.88 12.11 7.10
C GLU A 90 -10.79 11.04 7.03
N SER A 91 -9.76 11.27 6.21
CA SER A 91 -8.65 10.37 6.04
C SER A 91 -7.36 11.11 5.76
N LEU A 92 -6.25 10.54 6.23
CA LEU A 92 -4.90 11.04 6.00
C LEU A 92 -3.99 9.86 5.67
N THR A 93 -3.00 10.12 4.82
CA THR A 93 -2.00 9.13 4.43
C THR A 93 -0.63 9.60 4.85
N VAL A 94 0.16 8.69 5.40
CA VAL A 94 1.56 8.92 5.78
C VAL A 94 2.45 7.93 5.04
N GLU A 95 3.70 8.32 4.86
CA GLU A 95 4.72 7.46 4.28
C GLU A 95 5.03 6.30 5.24
N GLY A 96 5.09 5.08 4.69
CA GLY A 96 5.53 3.90 5.42
C GLY A 96 7.03 3.66 5.22
N THR A 97 7.73 3.26 6.27
CA THR A 97 9.11 2.78 6.21
C THR A 97 9.11 1.26 6.30
N PHE A 98 9.57 0.62 5.23
CA PHE A 98 9.75 -0.84 5.22
C PHE A 98 10.86 -1.23 6.19
N ALA A 99 10.53 -2.06 7.19
CA ALA A 99 11.53 -2.61 8.10
C ALA A 99 11.96 -4.01 7.62
N ASP A 100 11.00 -4.90 7.42
CA ASP A 100 11.18 -6.29 6.99
C ASP A 100 9.87 -6.85 6.40
N ASP A 101 9.89 -8.08 5.88
CA ASP A 101 8.76 -8.70 5.17
C ASP A 101 7.51 -8.92 6.03
N GLY A 102 7.64 -8.80 7.36
CA GLY A 102 6.52 -8.83 8.30
C GLY A 102 6.29 -7.53 9.07
N SER A 103 7.03 -6.46 8.78
CA SER A 103 6.98 -5.22 9.55
C SER A 103 7.13 -3.93 8.72
N VAL A 104 6.23 -2.99 8.96
CA VAL A 104 6.32 -1.60 8.46
C VAL A 104 6.23 -0.64 9.64
N ALA A 105 7.06 0.41 9.64
CA ALA A 105 6.98 1.49 10.61
C ALA A 105 6.42 2.75 9.96
N CYS A 106 5.64 3.54 10.68
CA CYS A 106 5.20 4.86 10.25
C CYS A 106 5.01 5.78 11.46
N GLU A 107 4.75 7.05 11.22
CA GLU A 107 4.33 7.99 12.25
C GLU A 107 2.84 8.31 12.07
N THR A 108 2.08 8.40 13.16
CA THR A 108 0.65 8.71 13.06
C THR A 108 0.44 10.12 12.50
N PRO A 109 -0.54 10.34 11.62
CA PRO A 109 -0.79 11.66 11.04
C PRO A 109 -1.34 12.64 12.07
N VAL A 110 -1.20 13.93 11.75
CA VAL A 110 -1.80 15.03 12.51
C VAL A 110 -3.14 15.39 11.87
N PHE A 111 -4.24 15.14 12.58
CA PHE A 111 -5.58 15.55 12.16
C PHE A 111 -5.86 16.97 12.66
N GLU A 112 -5.49 17.98 11.87
CA GLU A 112 -5.74 19.38 12.18
C GLU A 112 -7.22 19.63 12.51
N GLY A 113 -7.49 20.25 13.67
CA GLY A 113 -8.85 20.50 14.15
C GLY A 113 -9.55 19.31 14.82
N ALA A 114 -8.83 18.24 15.16
CA ALA A 114 -9.36 17.20 16.03
C ALA A 114 -9.20 17.58 17.51
N ASP A 115 -10.31 17.87 18.19
CA ASP A 115 -10.34 18.32 19.59
C ASP A 115 -10.89 17.27 20.57
N SER A 116 -11.26 16.07 20.09
CA SER A 116 -11.85 15.00 20.90
C SER A 116 -11.38 13.63 20.43
N PRO A 117 -11.27 12.62 21.32
CA PRO A 117 -10.82 11.28 20.96
C PRO A 117 -11.64 10.65 19.82
N PHE A 118 -10.98 9.89 18.96
CA PHE A 118 -11.63 9.21 17.83
C PHE A 118 -10.84 7.96 17.41
N ASP A 119 -11.54 7.05 16.73
CA ASP A 119 -10.96 5.83 16.19
C ASP A 119 -10.71 5.96 14.68
N THR A 120 -9.67 5.28 14.21
CA THR A 120 -9.32 5.20 12.79
C THR A 120 -9.07 3.76 12.35
N ASN A 121 -9.48 3.43 11.14
CA ASN A 121 -9.03 2.23 10.44
C ASN A 121 -7.69 2.51 9.79
N VAL A 122 -6.70 1.66 10.04
CA VAL A 122 -5.36 1.73 9.48
C VAL A 122 -5.25 0.73 8.34
N GLN A 123 -4.86 1.19 7.16
CA GLN A 123 -4.66 0.34 6.00
C GLN A 123 -3.30 0.61 5.36
N LEU A 124 -2.60 -0.44 4.96
CA LEU A 124 -1.31 -0.36 4.27
C LEU A 124 -1.50 -0.52 2.77
N THR A 125 -0.77 0.24 1.95
CA THR A 125 -0.59 -0.02 0.53
C THR A 125 0.89 -0.16 0.20
N VAL A 126 1.21 -1.03 -0.75
CA VAL A 126 2.57 -1.29 -1.27
C VAL A 126 2.71 -0.84 -2.74
N ASP A 127 1.65 -0.31 -3.34
CA ASP A 127 1.58 0.12 -4.74
C ASP A 127 0.78 1.42 -4.94
N GLY A 128 0.22 1.99 -3.87
CA GLY A 128 -0.57 3.23 -3.90
C GLY A 128 -2.01 3.06 -4.38
N GLN A 129 -2.42 1.87 -4.82
CA GLN A 129 -3.76 1.59 -5.35
C GLN A 129 -4.53 0.61 -4.47
N ILE A 130 -3.89 -0.51 -4.10
CA ILE A 130 -4.51 -1.56 -3.29
C ILE A 130 -4.14 -1.38 -1.83
N PHE A 131 -5.16 -1.31 -0.97
CA PHE A 131 -5.01 -1.16 0.46
C PHE A 131 -5.41 -2.46 1.17
N SER A 132 -4.70 -2.78 2.25
CA SER A 132 -5.00 -3.92 3.10
C SER A 132 -6.44 -3.89 3.61
N PRO A 133 -7.06 -5.04 3.88
CA PRO A 133 -8.40 -5.09 4.44
C PRO A 133 -8.45 -4.41 5.82
N VAL A 134 -9.63 -3.91 6.19
CA VAL A 134 -9.92 -3.41 7.53
C VAL A 134 -10.35 -4.58 8.41
N THR A 135 -9.70 -4.74 9.56
CA THR A 135 -10.04 -5.70 10.61
C THR A 135 -10.10 -4.99 11.96
N GLU A 136 -10.66 -5.64 12.98
CA GLU A 136 -10.68 -5.10 14.35
C GLU A 136 -9.27 -4.85 14.90
N ALA A 137 -8.27 -5.60 14.44
CA ALA A 137 -6.88 -5.44 14.85
C ALA A 137 -6.18 -4.24 14.18
N THR A 138 -6.80 -3.68 13.13
CA THR A 138 -6.30 -2.50 12.41
C THR A 138 -6.94 -1.18 12.87
N VAL A 139 -7.64 -1.19 14.01
CA VAL A 139 -8.21 0.02 14.59
C VAL A 139 -7.17 0.70 15.49
N PHE A 140 -6.82 1.95 15.15
CA PHE A 140 -5.96 2.79 15.97
C PHE A 140 -6.77 3.88 16.65
N LYS A 141 -6.54 4.05 17.97
CA LYS A 141 -7.27 5.01 18.80
C LYS A 141 -6.45 6.27 19.06
N PHE A 142 -6.99 7.42 18.64
CA PHE A 142 -6.46 8.73 18.99
C PHE A 142 -7.12 9.19 20.29
N GLU A 143 -6.34 9.21 21.36
CA GLU A 143 -6.80 9.52 22.71
C GLU A 143 -6.30 10.90 23.14
N ALA A 144 -7.09 11.60 23.97
CA ALA A 144 -6.64 12.85 24.59
C ALA A 144 -5.39 12.55 25.43
N GLY A 145 -4.29 13.27 25.16
CA GLY A 145 -2.94 12.94 25.62
C GLY A 145 -2.86 12.48 27.07
N GLY A 146 -2.80 11.16 27.28
CA GLY A 146 -2.33 10.57 28.52
C GLY A 146 -0.81 10.65 28.52
N GLY A 147 -0.25 11.70 29.12
CA GLY A 147 1.20 11.88 29.25
C GLY A 147 1.87 10.56 29.63
N LYS A 148 2.81 10.09 28.80
CA LYS A 148 3.59 8.87 29.06
C LYS A 148 4.14 8.94 30.48
N LYS A 149 3.64 8.09 31.38
CA LYS A 149 4.36 7.74 32.62
C LYS A 149 5.65 7.04 32.20
N LYS A 150 6.74 7.81 32.06
CA LYS A 150 8.10 7.27 32.02
C LYS A 150 8.31 6.49 33.32
N LYS A 151 8.54 5.18 33.20
CA LYS A 151 9.15 4.37 34.26
C LYS A 151 10.64 4.64 34.30
#